data_AF-A0A520B4G5-F1
#
_entry.id   AF-A0A520B4G5-F1
#
_cell.length_a   1.000
_cell.length_b   1.000
_cell.length_c   1.000
_cell.angle_alpha   90.00
_cell.angle_beta   90.00
_cell.angle_gamma   90.00
#
_symmetry.space_group_name_H-M   'P 1'
#
loop_
_entity.id
_entity.type
_entity.pdbx_description
1 polymer ?
#
loop_
_entity_poly.entity_id
_entity_poly.type
_entity_poly.pdbx_seq_one_letter_code
_entity_poly.pdbx_strand_id
1 'polypeptide(L)' 'ADAAERDRGNFEFEGTTVYFKIDYYDAAFEYGSEDPADASITRRVLTIMVREDL' A
#
# COMPACT_ATOMS: atom_id res chain seq x y z
N ALA A 1 10.05 10.44 12.22
CA ALA A 1 10.86 10.15 11.03
C ALA A 1 9.90 10.09 9.87
N ASP A 2 9.96 11.07 8.97
CA ASP A 2 9.23 11.00 7.70
C ASP A 2 9.82 9.82 6.92
N ALA A 3 9.13 8.68 6.93
CA ALA A 3 9.33 7.71 5.87
C ALA A 3 8.94 8.44 4.58
N ALA A 4 9.88 8.60 3.64
CA ALA A 4 9.63 9.26 2.36
C ALA A 4 8.46 8.59 1.61
N GLU A 5 8.19 7.33 1.93
CA GLU A 5 7.13 6.52 1.36
C GLU A 5 5.94 6.42 2.32
N ARG A 6 4.79 6.93 1.88
CA ARG A 6 3.50 6.84 2.59
C ARG A 6 2.72 5.62 2.12
N ASP A 7 3.34 4.45 2.24
CA ASP A 7 2.79 3.16 1.81
C ASP A 7 1.74 2.60 2.78
N ARG A 8 1.62 3.14 3.99
CA ARG A 8 0.71 2.63 5.02
C ARG A 8 0.01 3.75 5.75
N GLY A 9 -1.18 3.45 6.24
CA GLY A 9 -1.95 4.40 7.03
C GLY A 9 -3.27 3.83 7.51
N ASN A 10 -4.10 4.71 8.04
CA ASN A 10 -5.47 4.41 8.40
C ASN A 10 -6.35 5.64 8.18
N PHE A 11 -7.65 5.40 8.03
CA PHE A 11 -8.68 6.43 7.97
C PHE A 11 -10.01 5.89 8.54
N GLU A 12 -10.90 6.81 8.92
CA GLU A 12 -12.25 6.47 9.37
C GLU A 12 -13.20 6.40 8.18
N PHE A 13 -13.97 5.31 8.10
CA PHE A 13 -15.05 5.14 7.14
C PHE A 13 -16.26 4.54 7.84
N GLU A 14 -17.39 5.26 7.83
CA GLU A 14 -18.65 4.82 8.48
C GLU A 14 -18.48 4.39 9.96
N GLY A 15 -17.60 5.09 10.70
CA GLY A 15 -17.30 4.78 12.11
C GLY A 15 -16.41 3.55 12.32
N THR A 16 -15.83 3.02 11.25
CA THR A 16 -14.85 1.94 11.27
C THR A 16 -13.47 2.49 10.92
N THR A 17 -12.49 2.22 11.79
CA THR A 17 -11.08 2.45 11.45
C THR A 17 -10.64 1.42 10.41
N VAL A 18 -10.29 1.91 9.22
CA VAL A 18 -9.75 1.10 8.12
C VAL A 18 -8.25 1.30 8.08
N TYR A 19 -7.50 0.19 8.11
CA TYR A 19 -6.05 0.19 7.91
C TYR A 19 -5.75 -0.16 6.46
N PHE A 20 -4.69 0.42 5.93
CA PHE A 20 -4.23 0.08 4.59
C PHE A 20 -2.72 -0.02 4.48
N LYS A 21 -2.29 -0.81 3.50
CA LYS A 21 -0.92 -0.87 3.00
C LYS A 21 -0.93 -0.87 1.47
N ILE A 22 0.05 -0.24 0.86
CA ILE A 22 0.33 -0.22 -0.57
C ILE A 22 1.63 -0.97 -0.79
N ASP A 23 1.58 -2.08 -1.51
CA ASP A 23 2.75 -2.83 -1.94
C ASP A 23 3.09 -2.48 -3.39
N TYR A 24 4.38 -2.32 -3.69
CA TYR A 24 4.87 -1.92 -5.01
C TYR A 24 5.57 -3.10 -5.67
N TYR A 25 4.98 -3.63 -6.72
CA TYR A 25 5.46 -4.78 -7.47
C TYR A 25 6.00 -4.39 -8.84
N ASP A 26 6.89 -5.23 -9.36
CA ASP A 26 7.29 -5.26 -10.76
C ASP A 26 6.12 -5.58 -11.70
N ALA A 27 6.40 -5.61 -13.01
CA ALA A 27 5.38 -5.84 -14.01
C ALA A 27 4.73 -7.25 -13.98
N ALA A 28 5.37 -8.22 -13.35
CA ALA A 28 4.89 -9.59 -13.27
C ALA A 28 4.15 -9.90 -11.96
N PHE A 29 4.15 -8.98 -10.99
CA PHE A 29 3.71 -9.22 -9.61
C PHE A 29 4.56 -10.29 -8.89
N GLU A 30 5.81 -10.47 -9.29
CA GLU A 30 6.69 -11.50 -8.71
C GLU A 30 7.63 -10.91 -7.65
N TYR A 31 8.12 -9.69 -7.88
CA TYR A 31 9.08 -9.02 -7.02
C TYR A 31 8.69 -7.57 -6.76
N GLY A 32 9.44 -6.90 -5.87
CA GLY A 32 9.31 -5.46 -5.67
C GLY A 32 9.74 -4.67 -6.91
N SER A 33 9.06 -3.54 -7.17
CA SER A 33 9.45 -2.65 -8.27
C SER A 33 10.85 -2.06 -8.07
N GLU A 34 11.61 -1.89 -9.15
CA GLU A 34 12.95 -1.26 -9.11
C GLU A 34 12.88 0.24 -8.78
N ASP A 35 11.82 0.93 -9.22
CA ASP A 35 11.53 2.31 -8.86
C ASP A 35 10.04 2.47 -8.47
N PRO A 36 9.69 2.35 -7.17
CA PRO A 36 8.32 2.50 -6.68
C PRO A 36 7.64 3.84 -7.03
N ALA A 37 8.43 4.89 -7.33
CA ALA A 37 7.90 6.19 -7.73
C ALA A 37 7.51 6.22 -9.21
N ASP A 38 8.16 5.43 -10.07
CA ASP A 38 7.83 5.33 -11.50
C ASP A 38 6.58 4.45 -11.72
N ALA A 39 5.47 5.11 -12.02
CA ALA A 39 4.20 4.45 -12.32
C ALA A 39 4.19 3.67 -13.64
N SER A 40 5.16 3.88 -14.54
CA SER A 40 5.25 3.16 -15.81
C SER A 40 5.76 1.72 -15.64
N ILE A 41 6.56 1.46 -14.59
CA ILE A 41 7.13 0.14 -14.29
C ILE A 41 6.57 -0.49 -13.01
N THR A 42 5.85 0.28 -12.19
CA THR A 42 5.34 -0.16 -10.89
C THR A 42 3.85 -0.50 -10.90
N ARG A 43 3.50 -1.70 -10.46
CA ARG A 43 2.12 -2.05 -10.06
C ARG A 43 1.94 -1.81 -8.56
N ARG A 44 0.83 -1.17 -8.18
CA ARG A 44 0.50 -0.86 -6.79
C ARG A 44 -0.67 -1.72 -6.34
N VAL A 45 -0.49 -2.45 -5.24
CA VAL A 45 -1.54 -3.28 -4.62
C VAL A 45 -1.95 -2.64 -3.31
N LEU A 46 -3.21 -2.23 -3.20
CA LEU A 46 -3.78 -1.70 -1.97
C LEU A 46 -4.43 -2.84 -1.18
N THR A 47 -3.84 -3.17 -0.04
CA THR A 47 -4.42 -4.10 0.93
C THR A 47 -5.25 -3.30 1.93
N ILE A 48 -6.53 -3.64 2.05
CA ILE A 48 -7.44 -3.07 3.05
C ILE A 48 -7.61 -4.10 4.17
N MET A 49 -7.49 -3.65 5.42
CA MET A 49 -7.65 -4.46 6.61
C MET A 49 -8.55 -3.73 7.59
N VAL A 50 -9.51 -4.42 8.18
CA VAL A 50 -10.22 -3.95 9.37
C VAL A 50 -9.59 -4.57 10.62
N ARG A 51 -9.94 -4.06 11.80
CA ARG A 51 -9.39 -4.59 13.07
C ARG A 51 -9.65 -6.08 13.28
N GLU A 52 -10.71 -6.62 12.69
CA GLU A 52 -11.03 -8.06 12.73
C GLU A 52 -10.06 -8.91 11.89
N ASP A 53 -9.33 -8.29 10.96
CA ASP A 53 -8.32 -8.94 10.10
C ASP A 53 -6.89 -8.84 10.67
N LEU A 54 -6.71 -8.15 11.80
CA LEU A 54 -5.41 -7.93 12.48
C LEU A 54 -5.13 -8.93 13.62
#